data_AF-A0A8T2IDR2-F1
#
_entry.id   AF-A0A8T2IDR2-F1
#
_cell.length_a   1.000
_cell.length_b   1.000
_cell.length_c   1.000
_cell.angle_alpha   90.00
_cell.angle_beta   90.00
_cell.angle_gamma   90.00
#
_symmetry.space_group_name_H-M   'P 1'
#
loop_
_entity.id
_entity.type
_entity.pdbx_description
1 polymer ?
#
loop_
_entity_poly.entity_id
_entity_poly.type
_entity_poly.pdbx_seq_one_letter_code
_entity_poly.pdbx_strand_id
1 'polypeptide(L)'
;MEVSKKLLNSVPGCVDDALQGLTLCYPGLNMLQGHRVVLRADLENIKGKVALLSGGGSGHEPAHAGYIGRGMLTGAIAGPVFTSPPVSSIVAAILAVAHAGAEGVLLIVKNYTGDRLNFGLALEKARGEGVEVEIIVIGDDCAFTSPKKAGRRGLCGTILVHKIAGALAEEGKSLKEILHAVKSASSMIGTLGVSLLPCSVPGSGPTFNLAADELELGLGIHGEAGVRRGKMMTSDDVVKVMIDHMTDQSSQSRVDVKPGDSVILVVNNLGGLSCLELQIVAGSAVCCLEGRSLHIERIMLGSFMTALEMSGVSLTIMKCYPELVRLYDCKTTAPAWPRISQCPVTRQTQTIPCAPKTILSEEPEPNSVSVQIYRRVLGCVCLALLNLEEELNDLDRAAGDGDCGSTHSRAAYAIQDWMKLQQIPSHPAKLLIALSQVLLEKMGGTSGALYSLFLTAAARPLQSECGSAAWASAMDEGIKAMKR
;
A
#
# COMPACT_ATOMS: atom_id res chain seq x y z
N MET A 1 -11.96 -18.72 19.71
CA MET A 1 -11.19 -18.24 18.54
C MET A 1 -9.76 -18.71 18.74
N GLU A 2 -9.17 -19.31 17.71
CA GLU A 2 -7.78 -19.77 17.78
C GLU A 2 -6.83 -18.56 17.89
N VAL A 3 -5.74 -18.74 18.63
CA VAL A 3 -4.68 -17.73 18.75
C VAL A 3 -4.00 -17.58 17.40
N SER A 4 -3.84 -16.35 16.91
CA SER A 4 -3.17 -16.10 15.62
C SER A 4 -1.69 -16.48 15.68
N LYS A 5 -1.16 -17.04 14.59
CA LYS A 5 0.25 -17.42 14.46
C LYS A 5 1.12 -16.17 14.37
N LYS A 6 2.19 -16.11 15.17
CA LYS A 6 3.17 -15.01 15.19
C LYS A 6 4.58 -15.57 15.29
N LEU A 7 5.53 -14.93 14.61
CA LEU A 7 6.96 -15.24 14.77
C LEU A 7 7.52 -14.41 15.93
N LEU A 8 7.49 -14.96 17.14
CA LEU A 8 7.91 -14.29 18.38
C LEU A 8 8.64 -15.30 19.29
N ASN A 9 9.61 -14.84 20.08
CA ASN A 9 10.20 -15.67 21.13
C ASN A 9 9.24 -15.83 22.33
N SER A 10 8.56 -14.74 22.71
CA SER A 10 7.53 -14.74 23.74
C SER A 10 6.53 -13.60 23.54
N VAL A 11 5.30 -13.76 24.05
CA VAL A 11 4.28 -12.70 24.01
C VAL A 11 4.67 -11.50 24.90
N PRO A 12 5.10 -11.67 26.17
CA PRO A 12 5.44 -10.51 27.02
C PRO A 12 6.68 -9.73 26.56
N GLY A 13 7.68 -10.42 26.00
CA GLY A 13 8.95 -9.82 25.56
C GLY A 13 8.97 -9.32 24.13
N CYS A 14 7.89 -9.48 23.35
CA CYS A 14 7.91 -9.20 21.91
C CYS A 14 8.32 -7.76 21.55
N VAL A 15 7.94 -6.78 22.36
CA VAL A 15 8.32 -5.37 22.13
C VAL A 15 9.81 -5.16 22.42
N ASP A 16 10.34 -5.79 23.48
CA ASP A 16 11.75 -5.67 23.83
C ASP A 16 12.64 -6.30 22.76
N ASP A 17 12.27 -7.51 22.30
CA ASP A 17 12.94 -8.21 21.19
C ASP A 17 12.91 -7.37 19.89
N ALA A 18 11.77 -6.75 19.58
CA ALA A 18 11.62 -5.91 18.39
C ALA A 18 12.50 -4.65 18.44
N LEU A 19 12.54 -3.97 19.58
CA LEU A 19 13.40 -2.80 19.78
C LEU A 19 14.89 -3.17 19.74
N GLN A 20 15.26 -4.29 20.37
CA GLN A 20 16.63 -4.80 20.30
C GLN A 20 17.03 -5.09 18.85
N GLY A 21 16.19 -5.83 18.12
CA GLY A 21 16.40 -6.11 16.70
C GLY A 21 16.56 -4.84 15.86
N LEU A 22 15.74 -3.82 16.13
CA LEU A 22 15.87 -2.51 15.47
C LEU A 22 17.26 -1.89 15.71
N THR A 23 17.71 -1.80 16.97
CA THR A 23 19.01 -1.18 17.28
C THR A 23 20.21 -1.98 16.75
N LEU A 24 20.08 -3.31 16.63
CA LEU A 24 21.11 -4.15 16.00
C LEU A 24 21.18 -3.93 14.48
N CYS A 25 20.04 -3.70 13.83
CA CYS A 25 19.98 -3.44 12.38
C CYS A 25 20.36 -2.00 12.01
N TYR A 26 20.20 -1.04 12.94
CA TYR A 26 20.43 0.37 12.70
C TYR A 26 21.36 0.97 13.78
N PRO A 27 22.69 0.95 13.57
CA PRO A 27 23.67 1.37 14.59
C PRO A 27 23.63 2.87 14.92
N GLY A 28 22.86 3.66 14.17
CA GLY A 28 22.54 5.05 14.50
C GLY A 28 21.48 5.21 15.60
N LEU A 29 21.01 4.11 16.21
CA LEU A 29 19.97 4.07 17.22
C LEU A 29 20.46 3.35 18.49
N ASN A 30 20.15 3.91 19.66
CA ASN A 30 20.50 3.34 20.96
C ASN A 30 19.26 3.17 21.84
N MET A 31 19.22 2.06 22.58
CA MET A 31 18.25 1.84 23.65
C MET A 31 18.64 2.65 24.90
N LEU A 32 17.67 3.33 25.51
CA LEU A 32 17.84 3.91 26.84
C LEU A 32 17.74 2.80 27.88
N GLN A 33 18.78 2.63 28.69
CA GLN A 33 18.84 1.55 29.67
C GLN A 33 17.65 1.55 30.62
N GLY A 34 17.01 0.38 30.80
CA GLY A 34 15.87 0.20 31.70
C GLY A 34 14.52 0.69 31.15
N HIS A 35 14.48 1.22 29.92
CA HIS A 35 13.27 1.75 29.33
C HIS A 35 13.07 1.26 27.89
N ARG A 36 11.81 1.08 27.47
CA ARG A 36 11.43 0.85 26.06
C ARG A 36 11.49 2.15 25.27
N VAL A 37 12.68 2.75 25.22
CA VAL A 37 12.95 4.04 24.60
C VAL A 37 14.13 3.87 23.68
N VAL A 38 13.96 4.26 22.42
CA VAL A 38 15.04 4.34 21.45
C VAL A 38 15.34 5.80 21.17
N LEU A 39 16.62 6.16 21.19
CA LEU A 39 17.12 7.49 20.87
C LEU A 39 18.11 7.41 19.71
N ARG A 40 18.33 8.50 18.98
CA ARG A 40 19.45 8.60 18.03
C ARG A 40 20.77 8.42 18.79
N ALA A 41 21.75 7.76 18.17
CA ALA A 41 23.03 7.46 18.81
C ALA A 41 23.92 8.69 19.02
N ASP A 42 23.74 9.72 18.20
CA ASP A 42 24.52 10.96 18.17
C ASP A 42 23.81 12.11 18.91
N LEU A 43 23.40 11.87 20.16
CA LEU A 43 22.66 12.85 20.96
C LEU A 43 23.41 14.17 21.14
N GLU A 44 24.74 14.15 21.15
CA GLU A 44 25.57 15.36 21.20
C GLU A 44 25.29 16.35 20.05
N ASN A 45 24.81 15.85 18.91
CA ASN A 45 24.48 16.67 17.73
C ASN A 45 23.14 17.41 17.85
N ILE A 46 22.38 17.18 18.93
CA ILE A 46 21.14 17.93 19.22
C ILE A 46 21.39 19.15 20.10
N LYS A 47 22.63 19.35 20.58
CA LYS A 47 22.97 20.51 21.41
C LYS A 47 22.62 21.80 20.68
N GLY A 48 21.87 22.68 21.35
CA GLY A 48 21.41 23.94 20.75
C GLY A 48 20.23 23.79 19.78
N LYS A 49 19.59 22.62 19.71
CA LYS A 49 18.41 22.34 18.88
C LYS A 49 17.28 21.81 19.73
N VAL A 50 16.06 21.93 19.22
CA VAL A 50 14.87 21.32 19.83
C VAL A 50 14.92 19.80 19.63
N ALA A 51 14.74 19.04 20.70
CA ALA A 51 14.56 17.60 20.62
C ALA A 51 13.11 17.23 20.31
N LEU A 52 12.92 16.23 19.46
CA LEU A 52 11.61 15.75 19.02
C LEU A 52 11.39 14.33 19.52
N LEU A 53 10.40 14.15 20.39
CA LEU A 53 10.03 12.84 20.91
C LEU A 53 8.61 12.47 20.49
N SER A 54 8.41 11.21 20.13
CA SER A 54 7.09 10.64 19.88
C SER A 54 6.97 9.27 20.52
N GLY A 55 5.82 8.61 20.41
CA GLY A 55 5.60 7.32 21.02
C GLY A 55 4.14 6.87 21.00
N GLY A 56 3.89 5.82 21.76
CA GLY A 56 2.58 5.19 21.88
C GLY A 56 2.72 3.68 22.04
N GLY A 57 1.61 2.96 21.91
CA GLY A 57 1.67 1.50 21.85
C GLY A 57 2.47 0.97 20.66
N SER A 58 3.12 -0.17 20.85
CA SER A 58 3.77 -0.93 19.78
C SER A 58 2.75 -1.62 18.86
N GLY A 59 3.21 -2.15 17.74
CA GLY A 59 2.36 -2.79 16.73
C GLY A 59 2.01 -1.88 15.55
N HIS A 60 2.69 -0.74 15.43
CA HIS A 60 2.54 0.20 14.32
C HIS A 60 3.83 0.40 13.53
N GLU A 61 4.81 -0.50 13.73
CA GLU A 61 6.13 -0.43 13.13
C GLU A 61 6.01 -0.26 11.60
N PRO A 62 6.78 0.66 10.99
CA PRO A 62 7.95 1.34 11.56
C PRO A 62 7.63 2.53 12.49
N ALA A 63 6.37 2.93 12.65
CA ALA A 63 6.02 3.99 13.58
C ALA A 63 6.23 3.53 15.05
N HIS A 64 7.01 4.21 15.88
CA HIS A 64 7.72 5.49 15.61
C HIS A 64 9.23 5.35 15.52
N ALA A 65 9.80 4.25 16.00
CA ALA A 65 11.25 4.10 16.15
C ALA A 65 12.00 4.07 14.80
N GLY A 66 11.34 3.66 13.71
CA GLY A 66 11.90 3.75 12.36
C GLY A 66 12.03 5.18 11.83
N TYR A 67 11.44 6.17 12.52
CA TYR A 67 11.52 7.60 12.18
C TYR A 67 12.51 8.39 13.03
N ILE A 68 13.36 7.70 13.79
CA ILE A 68 14.43 8.32 14.56
C ILE A 68 15.64 8.56 13.65
N GLY A 69 16.13 9.80 13.64
CA GLY A 69 17.30 10.20 12.87
C GLY A 69 17.35 11.70 12.64
N ARG A 70 18.50 12.17 12.13
CA ARG A 70 18.69 13.56 11.73
C ARG A 70 17.56 13.98 10.77
N GLY A 71 16.94 15.13 11.01
CA GLY A 71 15.84 15.64 10.18
C GLY A 71 14.47 15.01 10.44
N MET A 72 14.34 14.14 11.45
CA MET A 72 13.07 13.59 11.95
C MET A 72 13.11 13.49 13.49
N LEU A 73 12.67 12.38 14.10
CA LEU A 73 12.59 12.25 15.55
C LEU A 73 13.99 12.13 16.19
N THR A 74 14.15 12.71 17.38
CA THR A 74 15.29 12.46 18.27
C THR A 74 15.17 11.11 18.97
N GLY A 75 13.94 10.69 19.28
CA GLY A 75 13.66 9.44 19.95
C GLY A 75 12.20 9.03 19.93
N ALA A 76 11.94 7.76 20.24
CA ALA A 76 10.61 7.19 20.34
C ALA A 76 10.45 6.38 21.63
N ILE A 77 9.29 6.52 22.27
CA ILE A 77 8.92 5.81 23.49
C ILE A 77 7.85 4.76 23.15
N ALA A 78 8.17 3.50 23.33
CA ALA A 78 7.30 2.37 23.02
C ALA A 78 6.61 1.83 24.28
N GLY A 79 5.28 1.71 24.23
CA GLY A 79 4.51 0.97 25.20
C GLY A 79 4.33 -0.50 24.80
N PRO A 80 3.57 -1.30 25.57
CA PRO A 80 3.12 -2.60 25.10
C PRO A 80 2.32 -2.50 23.79
N VAL A 81 2.05 -3.63 23.14
CA VAL A 81 1.26 -3.66 21.90
C VAL A 81 -0.09 -2.97 22.12
N PHE A 82 -0.39 -1.96 21.29
CA PHE A 82 -1.60 -1.12 21.33
C PHE A 82 -1.88 -0.44 22.68
N THR A 83 -0.88 -0.30 23.54
CA THR A 83 -1.02 0.32 24.87
C THR A 83 -0.01 1.44 25.06
N SER A 84 -0.48 2.60 25.49
CA SER A 84 0.37 3.78 25.74
C SER A 84 1.56 3.48 26.67
N PRO A 85 2.75 4.07 26.44
CA PRO A 85 3.91 3.85 27.31
C PRO A 85 3.71 4.41 28.72
N PRO A 86 4.41 3.84 29.71
CA PRO A 86 4.35 4.33 31.08
C PRO A 86 5.01 5.71 31.20
N VAL A 87 4.42 6.57 32.04
CA VAL A 87 4.89 7.95 32.31
C VAL A 87 6.38 8.00 32.65
N SER A 88 6.90 7.05 33.43
CA SER A 88 8.32 6.99 33.82
C SER A 88 9.26 6.89 32.62
N SER A 89 8.91 6.13 31.58
CA SER A 89 9.74 6.00 30.38
C SER A 89 9.69 7.26 29.52
N ILE A 90 8.55 7.95 29.48
CA ILE A 90 8.42 9.23 28.78
C ILE A 90 9.28 10.30 29.47
N VAL A 91 9.20 10.41 30.80
CA VAL A 91 10.05 11.34 31.59
C VAL A 91 11.53 11.01 31.39
N ALA A 92 11.92 9.73 31.45
CA ALA A 92 13.30 9.33 31.23
C ALA A 92 13.83 9.75 29.84
N ALA A 93 13.01 9.62 28.79
CA ALA A 93 13.36 10.08 27.45
C ALA A 93 13.54 11.60 27.39
N ILE A 94 12.64 12.37 28.00
CA ILE A 94 12.70 13.84 28.05
C ILE A 94 13.98 14.30 28.78
N LEU A 95 14.26 13.73 29.95
CA LEU A 95 15.44 14.07 30.73
C LEU A 95 16.73 13.68 30.01
N ALA A 96 16.76 12.52 29.32
CA ALA A 96 17.92 12.09 28.56
C ALA A 96 18.29 13.08 27.45
N VAL A 97 17.30 13.55 26.66
CA VAL A 97 17.57 14.53 25.60
C VAL A 97 17.87 15.93 26.15
N ALA A 98 17.28 16.32 27.28
CA ALA A 98 17.59 17.58 27.95
C ALA A 98 19.03 17.59 28.48
N HIS A 99 19.48 16.50 29.13
CA HIS A 99 20.86 16.36 29.60
C HIS A 99 21.89 16.32 28.46
N ALA A 100 21.48 15.91 27.26
CA ALA A 100 22.31 15.98 26.06
C ALA A 100 22.41 17.41 25.47
N GLY A 101 21.72 18.39 26.05
CA GLY A 101 21.82 19.81 25.67
C GLY A 101 20.74 20.30 24.69
N ALA A 102 19.61 19.60 24.60
CA ALA A 102 18.47 20.07 23.81
C ALA A 102 17.92 21.41 24.34
N GLU A 103 17.64 22.35 23.44
CA GLU A 103 16.99 23.63 23.74
C GLU A 103 15.47 23.48 23.68
N GLY A 104 14.95 22.67 24.61
CA GLY A 104 13.54 22.33 24.72
C GLY A 104 13.15 21.05 23.98
N VAL A 105 11.99 20.52 24.34
CA VAL A 105 11.48 19.25 23.84
C VAL A 105 10.06 19.39 23.31
N LEU A 106 9.82 18.93 22.08
CA LEU A 106 8.48 18.81 21.52
C LEU A 106 8.02 17.34 21.58
N LEU A 107 6.94 17.09 22.31
CA LEU A 107 6.23 15.81 22.31
C LEU A 107 5.19 15.81 21.19
N ILE A 108 5.38 14.93 20.19
CA ILE A 108 4.41 14.73 19.09
C ILE A 108 3.58 13.48 19.42
N VAL A 109 2.31 13.68 19.77
CA VAL A 109 1.48 12.64 20.40
C VAL A 109 0.26 12.34 19.55
N LYS A 110 0.01 11.06 19.22
CA LYS A 110 -1.23 10.65 18.52
C LYS A 110 -2.43 10.87 19.44
N ASN A 111 -3.57 11.33 18.91
CA ASN A 111 -4.75 11.62 19.73
C ASN A 111 -5.50 10.36 20.18
N TYR A 112 -4.92 9.67 21.17
CA TYR A 112 -5.53 8.59 21.93
C TYR A 112 -5.56 8.97 23.41
N THR A 113 -6.61 8.58 24.12
CA THR A 113 -6.80 8.98 25.53
C THR A 113 -5.63 8.56 26.41
N GLY A 114 -5.16 7.31 26.28
CA GLY A 114 -4.00 6.81 27.03
C GLY A 114 -2.74 7.63 26.76
N ASP A 115 -2.45 7.90 25.48
CA ASP A 115 -1.29 8.68 25.06
C ASP A 115 -1.35 10.11 25.58
N ARG A 116 -2.50 10.79 25.46
CA ARG A 116 -2.67 12.16 25.97
C ARG A 116 -2.46 12.27 27.47
N LEU A 117 -3.03 11.32 28.23
CA LEU A 117 -2.89 11.33 29.68
C LEU A 117 -1.45 11.04 30.10
N ASN A 118 -0.82 10.01 29.55
CA ASN A 118 0.54 9.62 29.94
C ASN A 118 1.60 10.65 29.52
N PHE A 119 1.54 11.14 28.28
CA PHE A 119 2.47 12.18 27.82
C PHE A 119 2.20 13.53 28.49
N GLY A 120 0.94 13.87 28.78
CA GLY A 120 0.59 15.08 29.54
C GLY A 120 1.15 15.05 30.96
N LEU A 121 0.98 13.93 31.67
CA LEU A 121 1.57 13.74 33.01
C LEU A 121 3.10 13.78 32.98
N ALA A 122 3.72 13.20 31.95
CA ALA A 122 5.17 13.24 31.79
C ALA A 122 5.70 14.66 31.53
N LEU A 123 4.97 15.44 30.71
CA LEU A 123 5.27 16.85 30.46
C LEU A 123 5.22 17.66 31.76
N GLU A 124 4.18 17.52 32.58
CA GLU A 124 4.09 18.25 33.86
C GLU A 124 5.23 17.88 34.80
N LYS A 125 5.59 16.59 34.88
CA LYS A 125 6.75 16.14 35.66
C LYS A 125 8.07 16.72 35.17
N ALA A 126 8.31 16.70 33.86
CA ALA A 126 9.55 17.23 33.28
C ALA A 126 9.66 18.76 33.43
N ARG A 127 8.54 19.49 33.35
CA ARG A 127 8.51 20.92 33.67
C ARG A 127 8.84 21.18 35.14
N GLY A 128 8.39 20.31 36.05
CA GLY A 128 8.77 20.34 37.47
C GLY A 128 10.28 20.17 37.70
N GLU A 129 10.97 19.45 36.81
CA GLU A 129 12.43 19.29 36.78
C GLU A 129 13.16 20.42 36.02
N GLY A 130 12.45 21.47 35.61
CA GLY A 130 13.00 22.64 34.94
C GLY A 130 13.24 22.49 33.43
N VAL A 131 12.72 21.43 32.79
CA VAL A 131 12.86 21.23 31.33
C VAL A 131 11.75 21.98 30.59
N GLU A 132 12.11 22.75 29.56
CA GLU A 132 11.14 23.35 28.65
C GLU A 132 10.56 22.27 27.73
N VAL A 133 9.28 21.95 27.90
CA VAL A 133 8.59 20.91 27.14
C VAL A 133 7.26 21.44 26.62
N GLU A 134 6.96 21.19 25.35
CA GLU A 134 5.67 21.45 24.72
C GLU A 134 5.10 20.16 24.12
N ILE A 135 3.79 20.14 23.93
CA ILE A 135 3.07 19.00 23.34
C ILE A 135 2.22 19.45 22.15
N ILE A 136 2.25 18.66 21.09
CA ILE A 136 1.29 18.72 20.00
C ILE A 136 0.56 17.38 19.88
N VAL A 137 -0.77 17.45 19.88
CA VAL A 137 -1.64 16.29 19.70
C VAL A 137 -2.09 16.21 18.25
N ILE A 138 -1.81 15.10 17.58
CA ILE A 138 -2.13 14.89 16.17
C ILE A 138 -3.44 14.12 16.04
N GLY A 139 -4.40 14.74 15.37
CA GLY A 139 -5.70 14.17 15.05
C GLY A 139 -6.04 14.37 13.58
N ASP A 140 -5.51 13.51 12.73
CA ASP A 140 -5.66 13.54 11.27
C ASP A 140 -6.77 12.61 10.76
N ASP A 141 -7.34 11.73 11.58
CA ASP A 141 -8.41 10.83 11.14
C ASP A 141 -9.68 11.58 10.67
N CYS A 142 -10.14 11.27 9.46
CA CYS A 142 -11.33 11.84 8.83
C CYS A 142 -12.58 10.95 8.97
N ALA A 143 -12.50 9.79 9.62
CA ALA A 143 -13.60 8.83 9.68
C ALA A 143 -14.90 9.44 10.21
N PHE A 144 -14.85 10.10 11.38
CA PHE A 144 -16.04 10.71 11.99
C PHE A 144 -16.25 12.15 11.51
N THR A 145 -17.41 12.44 10.92
CA THR A 145 -17.74 13.76 10.33
C THR A 145 -17.85 14.88 11.35
N SER A 146 -18.25 14.55 12.58
CA SER A 146 -18.25 15.46 13.74
C SER A 146 -17.35 14.89 14.83
N PRO A 147 -16.30 15.62 15.25
CA PRO A 147 -15.41 15.15 16.31
C PRO A 147 -16.18 14.87 17.61
N LYS A 148 -15.98 13.69 18.18
CA LYS A 148 -16.44 13.39 19.55
C LYS A 148 -15.67 14.25 20.55
N LYS A 149 -16.06 14.24 21.83
CA LYS A 149 -15.33 14.93 22.92
C LYS A 149 -13.82 14.63 22.96
N ALA A 150 -13.41 13.42 22.53
CA ALA A 150 -12.02 13.01 22.47
C ALA A 150 -11.23 13.59 21.27
N GLY A 151 -11.91 14.15 20.26
CA GLY A 151 -11.31 14.62 19.01
C GLY A 151 -11.13 13.53 17.95
N ARG A 152 -10.41 13.85 16.87
CA ARG A 152 -10.04 12.95 15.76
C ARG A 152 -8.86 12.06 16.17
N ARG A 153 -8.86 10.76 15.83
CA ARG A 153 -7.71 9.86 16.11
C ARG A 153 -6.45 10.32 15.37
N GLY A 154 -5.28 10.02 15.91
CA GLY A 154 -4.00 10.25 15.23
C GLY A 154 -3.54 9.01 14.47
N LEU A 155 -3.42 9.11 13.15
CA LEU A 155 -3.08 8.02 12.22
C LEU A 155 -1.81 8.37 11.43
N CYS A 156 -1.69 7.82 10.21
CA CYS A 156 -0.49 7.87 9.38
C CYS A 156 0.00 9.31 9.09
N GLY A 157 -0.88 10.31 9.09
CA GLY A 157 -0.50 11.72 8.91
C GLY A 157 0.48 12.24 9.95
N THR A 158 0.56 11.59 11.11
CA THR A 158 1.55 11.88 12.16
C THR A 158 2.99 11.85 11.64
N ILE A 159 3.34 10.96 10.69
CA ILE A 159 4.71 10.86 10.17
C ILE A 159 5.12 12.09 9.34
N LEU A 160 4.16 12.76 8.69
CA LEU A 160 4.41 14.01 7.96
C LEU A 160 4.74 15.13 8.93
N VAL A 161 4.09 15.14 10.11
CA VAL A 161 4.39 16.08 11.18
C VAL A 161 5.79 15.84 11.75
N HIS A 162 6.19 14.58 11.93
CA HIS A 162 7.58 14.25 12.30
C HIS A 162 8.58 14.81 11.30
N LYS A 163 8.28 14.67 10.00
CA LYS A 163 9.17 15.13 8.93
C LYS A 163 9.34 16.65 8.90
N ILE A 164 8.23 17.38 9.05
CA ILE A 164 8.23 18.85 9.05
C ILE A 164 8.91 19.38 10.32
N ALA A 165 8.56 18.82 11.48
CA ALA A 165 9.18 19.18 12.75
C ALA A 165 10.70 18.95 12.71
N GLY A 166 11.13 17.79 12.20
CA GLY A 166 12.54 17.42 12.13
C GLY A 166 13.35 18.30 11.20
N ALA A 167 12.79 18.69 10.06
CA ALA A 167 13.43 19.64 9.15
C ALA A 167 13.66 21.00 9.84
N LEU A 168 12.64 21.53 10.52
CA LEU A 168 12.73 22.81 11.25
C LEU A 168 13.69 22.73 12.44
N ALA A 169 13.72 21.61 13.17
CA ALA A 169 14.66 21.39 14.26
C ALA A 169 16.12 21.36 13.77
N GLU A 170 16.38 20.74 12.62
CA GLU A 170 17.72 20.77 12.01
C GLU A 170 18.12 22.15 11.48
N GLU A 171 17.16 23.00 11.11
CA GLU A 171 17.37 24.42 10.78
C GLU A 171 17.61 25.30 12.02
N GLY A 172 17.54 24.75 13.23
CA GLY A 172 17.77 25.49 14.47
C GLY A 172 16.60 26.39 14.87
N LYS A 173 15.37 26.09 14.40
CA LYS A 173 14.17 26.83 14.82
C LYS A 173 13.87 26.60 16.29
N SER A 174 13.36 27.63 16.96
CA SER A 174 12.96 27.56 18.36
C SER A 174 11.75 26.65 18.56
N LEU A 175 11.56 26.14 19.78
CA LEU A 175 10.44 25.27 20.13
C LEU A 175 9.08 25.90 19.77
N LYS A 176 8.94 27.21 19.99
CA LYS A 176 7.71 27.97 19.66
C LYS A 176 7.46 28.07 18.15
N GLU A 177 8.50 28.35 17.37
CA GLU A 177 8.40 28.39 15.90
C GLU A 177 8.02 27.03 15.33
N ILE A 178 8.67 25.95 15.81
CA ILE A 178 8.36 24.59 15.40
C ILE A 178 6.90 24.26 15.75
N LEU A 179 6.50 24.48 17.01
CA LEU A 179 5.13 24.20 17.47
C LEU A 179 4.08 24.95 16.64
N HIS A 180 4.33 26.22 16.30
CA HIS A 180 3.44 27.00 15.46
C HIS A 180 3.33 26.43 14.04
N ALA A 181 4.47 26.14 13.41
CA ALA A 181 4.52 25.60 12.07
C ALA A 181 3.85 24.21 11.98
N VAL A 182 4.12 23.33 12.95
CA VAL A 182 3.54 21.97 12.95
C VAL A 182 2.05 21.95 13.28
N LYS A 183 1.56 22.88 14.13
CA LYS A 183 0.12 23.07 14.35
C LYS A 183 -0.58 23.47 13.05
N SER A 184 -0.01 24.44 12.33
CA SER A 184 -0.52 24.85 11.02
C SER A 184 -0.49 23.69 10.03
N ALA A 185 0.65 23.01 9.89
CA ALA A 185 0.81 21.87 8.99
C ALA A 185 -0.20 20.74 9.30
N SER A 186 -0.38 20.40 10.58
CA SER A 186 -1.26 19.30 11.00
C SER A 186 -2.73 19.52 10.69
N SER A 187 -3.19 20.78 10.63
CA SER A 187 -4.60 21.10 10.31
C SER A 187 -4.94 20.87 8.83
N MET A 188 -3.92 20.80 7.97
CA MET A 188 -4.06 20.53 6.53
C MET A 188 -3.95 19.04 6.18
N ILE A 189 -3.88 18.16 7.18
CA ILE A 189 -3.75 16.72 7.02
C ILE A 189 -5.07 16.03 7.32
N GLY A 190 -5.43 15.08 6.47
CA GLY A 190 -6.46 14.10 6.77
C GLY A 190 -6.06 12.71 6.33
N THR A 191 -6.53 11.72 7.07
CA THR A 191 -6.30 10.30 6.83
C THR A 191 -7.60 9.53 6.96
N LEU A 192 -7.83 8.58 6.07
CA LEU A 192 -8.92 7.61 6.21
C LEU A 192 -8.42 6.22 5.84
N GLY A 193 -8.78 5.23 6.66
CA GLY A 193 -8.46 3.81 6.46
C GLY A 193 -9.63 3.01 5.91
N VAL A 194 -9.33 1.88 5.26
CA VAL A 194 -10.26 0.79 4.98
C VAL A 194 -9.58 -0.53 5.33
N SER A 195 -10.32 -1.42 5.99
CA SER A 195 -9.83 -2.73 6.43
C SER A 195 -10.63 -3.84 5.78
N LEU A 196 -9.92 -4.88 5.33
CA LEU A 196 -10.45 -6.10 4.71
C LEU A 196 -10.42 -7.26 5.70
N LEU A 197 -9.33 -7.38 6.47
CA LEU A 197 -9.16 -8.41 7.52
C LEU A 197 -8.58 -7.80 8.80
N PRO A 198 -8.97 -8.32 9.97
CA PRO A 198 -8.44 -7.87 11.26
C PRO A 198 -6.97 -8.24 11.46
N CYS A 199 -6.30 -7.49 12.32
CA CYS A 199 -5.07 -7.97 12.95
C CYS A 199 -5.37 -8.71 14.25
N SER A 200 -4.36 -9.39 14.78
CA SER A 200 -4.40 -10.04 16.09
C SER A 200 -3.28 -9.54 16.98
N VAL A 201 -3.61 -9.09 18.18
CA VAL A 201 -2.61 -8.80 19.23
C VAL A 201 -1.89 -10.12 19.59
N PRO A 202 -0.56 -10.16 19.75
CA PRO A 202 0.14 -11.37 20.15
C PRO A 202 -0.49 -12.09 21.35
N GLY A 203 -0.72 -13.40 21.22
CA GLY A 203 -1.40 -14.21 22.24
C GLY A 203 -2.93 -14.09 22.28
N SER A 204 -3.53 -13.30 21.38
CA SER A 204 -4.97 -13.09 21.28
C SER A 204 -5.52 -13.57 19.94
N GLY A 205 -6.85 -13.67 19.84
CA GLY A 205 -7.55 -13.84 18.57
C GLY A 205 -7.69 -12.52 17.80
N PRO A 206 -8.46 -12.53 16.70
CA PRO A 206 -8.73 -11.33 15.90
C PRO A 206 -9.35 -10.19 16.71
N THR A 207 -8.93 -8.95 16.42
CA THR A 207 -9.42 -7.72 17.08
C THR A 207 -10.87 -7.39 16.76
N PHE A 208 -11.38 -7.81 15.60
CA PHE A 208 -12.76 -7.70 15.17
C PHE A 208 -13.10 -8.79 14.15
N ASN A 209 -14.37 -8.88 13.73
CA ASN A 209 -14.83 -9.80 12.69
C ASN A 209 -15.49 -9.03 11.53
N LEU A 210 -15.16 -9.45 10.30
CA LEU A 210 -15.82 -9.08 9.04
C LEU A 210 -16.15 -10.36 8.27
N ALA A 211 -17.26 -10.35 7.52
CA ALA A 211 -17.56 -11.44 6.60
C ALA A 211 -16.58 -11.45 5.41
N ALA A 212 -16.49 -12.58 4.70
CA ALA A 212 -15.55 -12.76 3.59
C ALA A 212 -15.74 -11.77 2.43
N ASP A 213 -16.94 -11.21 2.28
CA ASP A 213 -17.30 -10.24 1.26
C ASP A 213 -17.50 -8.81 1.82
N GLU A 214 -17.00 -8.54 3.03
CA GLU A 214 -17.12 -7.24 3.70
C GLU A 214 -15.79 -6.49 3.80
N LEU A 215 -15.90 -5.16 3.81
CA LEU A 215 -14.86 -4.22 4.21
C LEU A 215 -15.40 -3.23 5.24
N GLU A 216 -14.51 -2.61 6.02
CA GLU A 216 -14.87 -1.58 7.01
C GLU A 216 -14.10 -0.28 6.78
N LEU A 217 -14.83 0.81 6.56
CA LEU A 217 -14.31 2.15 6.34
C LEU A 217 -14.10 2.87 7.68
N GLY A 218 -12.94 3.51 7.82
CA GLY A 218 -12.58 4.34 8.95
C GLY A 218 -12.23 3.55 10.22
N LEU A 219 -11.84 2.29 10.09
CA LEU A 219 -11.37 1.49 11.21
C LEU A 219 -10.05 2.06 11.77
N GLY A 220 -9.87 2.03 13.09
CA GLY A 220 -8.69 2.58 13.77
C GLY A 220 -7.52 1.61 13.80
N ILE A 221 -6.30 2.13 14.00
CA ILE A 221 -5.07 1.32 14.01
C ILE A 221 -4.97 0.31 15.18
N HIS A 222 -5.86 0.36 16.17
CA HIS A 222 -5.92 -0.64 17.24
C HIS A 222 -7.13 -1.58 17.12
N GLY A 223 -7.82 -1.60 15.97
CA GLY A 223 -9.04 -2.40 15.79
C GLY A 223 -10.33 -1.66 16.19
N GLU A 224 -10.28 -0.35 16.49
CA GLU A 224 -11.47 0.38 16.90
C GLU A 224 -12.46 0.54 15.75
N ALA A 225 -13.74 0.26 16.03
CA ALA A 225 -14.82 0.31 15.05
C ALA A 225 -14.77 1.58 14.17
N GLY A 226 -14.97 1.35 12.88
CA GLY A 226 -15.06 2.39 11.88
C GLY A 226 -16.43 3.06 11.83
N VAL A 227 -16.68 3.73 10.71
CA VAL A 227 -17.93 4.47 10.48
C VAL A 227 -18.91 3.73 9.60
N ARG A 228 -18.44 2.79 8.77
CA ARG A 228 -19.31 2.06 7.86
C ARG A 228 -18.71 0.72 7.47
N ARG A 229 -19.50 -0.35 7.64
CA ARG A 229 -19.25 -1.64 6.98
C ARG A 229 -19.99 -1.67 5.65
N GLY A 230 -19.41 -2.33 4.66
CA GLY A 230 -19.99 -2.47 3.34
C GLY A 230 -19.47 -3.71 2.64
N LYS A 231 -20.08 -4.05 1.50
CA LYS A 231 -19.60 -5.14 0.65
C LYS A 231 -18.29 -4.74 -0.04
N MET A 232 -17.52 -5.75 -0.43
CA MET A 232 -16.36 -5.57 -1.29
C MET A 232 -16.74 -4.83 -2.58
N MET A 233 -15.89 -3.90 -2.98
CA MET A 233 -16.03 -3.07 -4.17
C MET A 233 -14.71 -3.09 -4.95
N THR A 234 -14.71 -2.52 -6.16
CA THR A 234 -13.46 -2.32 -6.91
C THR A 234 -12.53 -1.33 -6.17
N SER A 235 -11.23 -1.39 -6.44
CA SER A 235 -10.27 -0.42 -5.87
C SER A 235 -10.67 1.03 -6.19
N ASP A 236 -11.09 1.30 -7.43
CA ASP A 236 -11.51 2.63 -7.86
C ASP A 236 -12.70 3.14 -7.03
N ASP A 237 -13.71 2.30 -6.79
CA ASP A 237 -14.87 2.66 -5.99
C ASP A 237 -14.52 2.89 -4.51
N VAL A 238 -13.70 2.01 -3.92
CA VAL A 238 -13.24 2.15 -2.53
C VAL A 238 -12.48 3.47 -2.35
N VAL A 239 -11.52 3.74 -3.24
CA VAL A 239 -10.72 4.97 -3.19
C VAL A 239 -11.59 6.20 -3.41
N LYS A 240 -12.53 6.16 -4.36
CA LYS A 240 -13.47 7.26 -4.58
C LYS A 240 -14.26 7.56 -3.32
N VAL A 241 -14.82 6.52 -2.69
CA VAL A 241 -15.53 6.63 -1.41
C VAL A 241 -14.65 7.26 -0.33
N MET A 242 -13.40 6.83 -0.22
CA MET A 242 -12.48 7.36 0.80
C MET A 242 -12.21 8.85 0.58
N ILE A 243 -11.88 9.25 -0.65
CA ILE A 243 -11.56 10.65 -0.97
C ILE A 243 -12.81 11.53 -0.92
N ASP A 244 -13.97 11.06 -1.38
CA ASP A 244 -15.27 11.74 -1.20
C ASP A 244 -15.49 12.05 0.28
N HIS A 245 -15.35 11.04 1.14
CA HIS A 245 -15.56 11.17 2.58
C HIS A 245 -14.57 12.14 3.23
N MET A 246 -13.28 12.05 2.87
CA MET A 246 -12.23 12.93 3.40
C MET A 246 -12.39 14.40 2.96
N THR A 247 -13.07 14.67 1.86
CA THR A 247 -13.19 16.01 1.27
C THR A 247 -14.61 16.58 1.29
N ASP A 248 -15.55 15.86 1.92
CA ASP A 248 -16.95 16.27 2.07
C ASP A 248 -17.05 17.60 2.83
N GLN A 249 -17.64 18.61 2.20
CA GLN A 249 -17.79 19.95 2.76
C GLN A 249 -18.69 19.98 4.01
N SER A 250 -19.57 18.99 4.17
CA SER A 250 -20.41 18.85 5.36
C SER A 250 -19.64 18.30 6.57
N SER A 251 -18.46 17.70 6.35
CA SER A 251 -17.63 17.14 7.41
C SER A 251 -16.75 18.21 8.07
N GLN A 252 -16.73 18.23 9.40
CA GLN A 252 -15.83 19.06 10.21
C GLN A 252 -14.43 18.46 10.31
N SER A 253 -14.28 17.16 9.99
CA SER A 253 -13.00 16.45 9.99
C SER A 253 -12.35 16.39 8.60
N ARG A 254 -12.88 17.13 7.62
CA ARG A 254 -12.42 17.09 6.23
C ARG A 254 -11.02 17.67 6.05
N VAL A 255 -10.40 17.31 4.93
CA VAL A 255 -9.27 18.05 4.35
C VAL A 255 -9.83 19.15 3.45
N ASP A 256 -9.48 20.41 3.74
CA ASP A 256 -9.92 21.55 2.94
C ASP A 256 -9.08 21.72 1.67
N VAL A 257 -9.47 21.00 0.61
CA VAL A 257 -8.87 21.06 -0.73
C VAL A 257 -9.88 21.52 -1.78
N LYS A 258 -9.38 22.24 -2.78
CA LYS A 258 -10.14 22.79 -3.91
C LYS A 258 -9.39 22.51 -5.22
N PRO A 259 -10.09 22.48 -6.38
CA PRO A 259 -9.44 22.39 -7.68
C PRO A 259 -8.28 23.40 -7.81
N GLY A 260 -7.12 22.93 -8.26
CA GLY A 260 -5.87 23.69 -8.38
C GLY A 260 -4.97 23.67 -7.15
N ASP A 261 -5.42 23.13 -6.00
CA ASP A 261 -4.56 22.96 -4.83
C ASP A 261 -3.51 21.85 -5.06
N SER A 262 -2.34 22.06 -4.46
CA SER A 262 -1.27 21.06 -4.39
C SER A 262 -1.38 20.20 -3.13
N VAL A 263 -1.08 18.90 -3.25
CA VAL A 263 -1.15 17.92 -2.17
C VAL A 263 0.05 16.98 -2.15
N ILE A 264 0.35 16.47 -0.94
CA ILE A 264 1.17 15.27 -0.73
C ILE A 264 0.23 14.11 -0.44
N LEU A 265 0.42 12.99 -1.14
CA LEU A 265 -0.36 11.75 -0.96
C LEU A 265 0.50 10.68 -0.27
N VAL A 266 -0.05 10.03 0.76
CA VAL A 266 0.52 8.81 1.34
C VAL A 266 -0.48 7.69 1.18
N VAL A 267 -0.06 6.61 0.53
CA VAL A 267 -0.79 5.35 0.43
C VAL A 267 -0.11 4.36 1.37
N ASN A 268 -0.69 4.21 2.56
CA ASN A 268 -0.11 3.46 3.67
C ASN A 268 -0.76 2.09 3.81
N ASN A 269 0.04 1.04 3.72
CA ASN A 269 -0.35 -0.33 4.02
C ASN A 269 -0.48 -0.52 5.53
N LEU A 270 -1.64 -1.04 5.98
CA LEU A 270 -1.87 -1.32 7.40
C LEU A 270 -1.16 -2.60 7.88
N GLY A 271 -0.56 -3.35 6.96
CA GLY A 271 0.38 -4.43 7.23
C GLY A 271 0.19 -5.65 6.34
N GLY A 272 -1.07 -5.99 6.03
CA GLY A 272 -1.45 -7.26 5.40
C GLY A 272 -1.68 -7.23 3.89
N LEU A 273 -1.60 -6.08 3.20
CA LEU A 273 -1.76 -6.03 1.75
C LEU A 273 -0.49 -6.41 1.00
N SER A 274 -0.64 -7.02 -0.17
CA SER A 274 0.47 -7.26 -1.12
C SER A 274 0.93 -5.97 -1.79
N CYS A 275 2.17 -5.97 -2.32
CA CYS A 275 2.67 -4.86 -3.13
C CYS A 275 1.82 -4.62 -4.39
N LEU A 276 1.25 -5.69 -4.96
CA LEU A 276 0.38 -5.62 -6.14
C LEU A 276 -0.90 -4.83 -5.82
N GLU A 277 -1.59 -5.20 -4.74
CA GLU A 277 -2.81 -4.49 -4.30
C GLU A 277 -2.51 -3.03 -3.97
N LEU A 278 -1.40 -2.78 -3.28
CA LEU A 278 -1.00 -1.43 -2.88
C LEU A 278 -0.73 -0.53 -4.10
N GLN A 279 -0.13 -1.07 -5.18
CA GLN A 279 0.08 -0.35 -6.44
C GLN A 279 -1.25 -0.05 -7.17
N ILE A 280 -2.20 -0.99 -7.16
CA ILE A 280 -3.53 -0.79 -7.74
C ILE A 280 -4.23 0.38 -7.01
N VAL A 281 -4.26 0.36 -5.68
CA VAL A 281 -4.87 1.42 -4.87
C VAL A 281 -4.19 2.77 -5.12
N ALA A 282 -2.86 2.79 -5.26
CA ALA A 282 -2.13 4.02 -5.56
C ALA A 282 -2.52 4.59 -6.93
N GLY A 283 -2.65 3.74 -7.96
CA GLY A 283 -3.15 4.13 -9.28
C GLY A 283 -4.54 4.74 -9.20
N SER A 284 -5.48 4.06 -8.53
CA SER A 284 -6.84 4.55 -8.28
C SER A 284 -6.83 5.92 -7.57
N ALA A 285 -5.97 6.11 -6.56
CA ALA A 285 -5.87 7.36 -5.79
C ALA A 285 -5.33 8.52 -6.61
N VAL A 286 -4.28 8.27 -7.41
CA VAL A 286 -3.73 9.27 -8.33
C VAL A 286 -4.79 9.71 -9.34
N CYS A 287 -5.44 8.75 -10.03
CA CYS A 287 -6.49 9.06 -11.00
C CYS A 287 -7.67 9.82 -10.35
N CYS A 288 -8.08 9.45 -9.14
CA CYS A 288 -9.18 10.12 -8.44
C CYS A 288 -8.84 11.57 -8.06
N LEU A 289 -7.63 11.84 -7.56
CA LEU A 289 -7.19 13.19 -7.20
C LEU A 289 -6.96 14.07 -8.44
N GLU A 290 -6.35 13.53 -9.50
CA GLU A 290 -6.18 14.26 -10.77
C GLU A 290 -7.53 14.57 -11.43
N GLY A 291 -8.49 13.63 -11.37
CA GLY A 291 -9.86 13.85 -11.84
C GLY A 291 -10.61 14.95 -11.08
N ARG A 292 -10.12 15.33 -9.88
CA ARG A 292 -10.60 16.49 -9.10
C ARG A 292 -9.79 17.76 -9.35
N SER A 293 -8.90 17.75 -10.33
CA SER A 293 -7.98 18.84 -10.64
C SER A 293 -7.04 19.20 -9.48
N LEU A 294 -6.65 18.24 -8.64
CA LEU A 294 -5.61 18.43 -7.62
C LEU A 294 -4.23 18.12 -8.21
N HIS A 295 -3.21 18.83 -7.73
CA HIS A 295 -1.82 18.63 -8.13
C HIS A 295 -1.08 17.81 -7.08
N ILE A 296 -0.65 16.60 -7.42
CA ILE A 296 0.09 15.72 -6.51
C ILE A 296 1.57 16.08 -6.63
N GLU A 297 2.10 16.79 -5.64
CA GLU A 297 3.50 17.19 -5.58
C GLU A 297 4.40 16.01 -5.21
N ARG A 298 3.99 15.21 -4.23
CA ARG A 298 4.76 14.06 -3.76
C ARG A 298 3.81 12.91 -3.45
N ILE A 299 4.30 11.69 -3.65
CA ILE A 299 3.59 10.47 -3.27
C ILE A 299 4.52 9.53 -2.50
N MET A 300 3.97 8.90 -1.48
CA MET A 300 4.60 7.79 -0.75
C MET A 300 3.72 6.56 -0.84
N LEU A 301 4.35 5.40 -1.06
CA LEU A 301 3.70 4.11 -1.15
C LEU A 301 4.47 3.10 -0.30
N GLY A 302 3.82 2.46 0.67
CA GLY A 302 4.47 1.47 1.53
C GLY A 302 3.80 1.31 2.89
N SER A 303 4.48 0.65 3.82
CA SER A 303 4.05 0.48 5.21
C SER A 303 4.73 1.52 6.10
N PHE A 304 3.98 2.52 6.55
CA PHE A 304 4.51 3.66 7.30
C PHE A 304 3.96 3.75 8.73
N MET A 305 2.68 3.46 8.92
CA MET A 305 2.06 3.28 10.22
C MET A 305 1.10 2.11 10.11
N THR A 306 1.55 0.95 10.57
CA THR A 306 0.81 -0.31 10.44
C THR A 306 -0.19 -0.47 11.59
N ALA A 307 -0.97 -1.54 11.52
CA ALA A 307 -1.75 -2.09 12.61
C ALA A 307 -1.46 -3.60 12.64
N LEU A 308 -0.23 -3.96 13.00
CA LEU A 308 0.32 -5.31 12.89
C LEU A 308 0.15 -5.87 11.46
N GLU A 309 -0.54 -7.00 11.30
CA GLU A 309 -0.84 -7.68 10.03
C GLU A 309 -2.20 -7.32 9.43
N MET A 310 -2.84 -6.24 9.89
CA MET A 310 -4.17 -5.86 9.40
C MET A 310 -4.15 -5.70 7.88
N SER A 311 -4.99 -6.46 7.19
CA SER A 311 -5.15 -6.32 5.74
C SER A 311 -6.02 -5.11 5.48
N GLY A 312 -5.42 -4.07 4.91
CA GLY A 312 -6.09 -2.80 4.65
C GLY A 312 -5.11 -1.70 4.25
N VAL A 313 -5.67 -0.56 3.88
CA VAL A 313 -4.92 0.60 3.39
C VAL A 313 -5.49 1.87 4.02
N SER A 314 -4.64 2.86 4.28
CA SER A 314 -5.07 4.21 4.58
C SER A 314 -4.52 5.21 3.58
N LEU A 315 -5.35 6.14 3.16
CA LEU A 315 -4.95 7.29 2.36
C LEU A 315 -4.79 8.49 3.27
N THR A 316 -3.63 9.15 3.20
CA THR A 316 -3.40 10.46 3.83
C THR A 316 -3.23 11.50 2.74
N ILE A 317 -3.95 12.61 2.86
CA ILE A 317 -3.81 13.79 2.02
C ILE A 317 -3.34 14.93 2.91
N MET A 318 -2.25 15.59 2.50
CA MET A 318 -1.79 16.83 3.10
C MET A 318 -1.83 17.93 2.05
N LYS A 319 -2.67 18.95 2.24
CA LYS A 319 -2.59 20.16 1.42
C LYS A 319 -1.24 20.84 1.65
N CYS A 320 -0.55 21.19 0.57
CA CYS A 320 0.81 21.71 0.64
C CYS A 320 1.00 22.98 -0.20
N TYR A 321 2.05 23.71 0.13
CA TYR A 321 2.56 24.88 -0.57
C TYR A 321 4.09 24.76 -0.66
N PRO A 322 4.79 25.58 -1.47
CA PRO A 322 6.21 25.38 -1.78
C PRO A 322 7.12 25.16 -0.56
N GLU A 323 6.91 25.91 0.52
CA GLU A 323 7.71 25.78 1.74
C GLU A 323 7.45 24.46 2.49
N LEU A 324 6.22 23.93 2.49
CA LEU A 324 5.95 22.60 3.04
C LEU A 324 6.61 21.50 2.22
N VAL A 325 6.60 21.63 0.89
CA VAL A 325 7.29 20.69 -0.01
C VAL A 325 8.80 20.74 0.25
N ARG A 326 9.38 21.93 0.44
CA ARG A 326 10.79 22.10 0.81
C ARG A 326 11.15 21.37 2.10
N LEU A 327 10.36 21.56 3.16
CA LEU A 327 10.58 20.90 4.46
C LEU A 327 10.41 19.38 4.35
N TYR A 328 9.43 18.93 3.57
CA TYR A 328 9.22 17.52 3.28
C TYR A 328 10.42 16.90 2.53
N ASP A 329 11.00 17.62 1.57
CA ASP A 329 12.14 17.16 0.76
C ASP A 329 13.50 17.22 1.48
N CYS A 330 13.59 17.89 2.64
CA CYS A 330 14.82 17.91 3.44
C CYS A 330 15.30 16.48 3.74
N LYS A 331 16.61 16.24 3.63
CA LYS A 331 17.20 14.91 3.87
C LYS A 331 17.00 14.47 5.32
N THR A 332 16.84 13.17 5.51
CA THR A 332 16.82 12.54 6.83
C THR A 332 17.65 11.25 6.83
N THR A 333 18.15 10.88 8.00
CA THR A 333 18.81 9.57 8.24
C THR A 333 17.88 8.55 8.87
N ALA A 334 16.59 8.87 9.05
CA ALA A 334 15.61 7.95 9.59
C ALA A 334 15.46 6.70 8.70
N PRO A 335 15.64 5.48 9.24
CA PRO A 335 15.76 4.28 8.42
C PRO A 335 14.48 3.90 7.67
N ALA A 336 13.31 4.26 8.19
CA ALA A 336 12.03 3.95 7.57
C ALA A 336 11.45 5.08 6.72
N TRP A 337 12.13 6.22 6.58
CA TRP A 337 11.72 7.25 5.64
C TRP A 337 12.14 6.83 4.22
N PRO A 338 11.19 6.61 3.29
CA PRO A 338 11.52 6.10 1.97
C PRO A 338 12.35 7.11 1.17
N ARG A 339 13.03 6.62 0.14
CA ARG A 339 13.60 7.50 -0.88
C ARG A 339 12.46 8.08 -1.72
N ILE A 340 12.23 9.38 -1.60
CA ILE A 340 11.10 10.06 -2.23
C ILE A 340 11.58 10.73 -3.52
N SER A 341 10.78 10.59 -4.59
CA SER A 341 10.98 11.37 -5.81
C SER A 341 10.73 12.85 -5.52
N GLN A 342 11.65 13.72 -5.92
CA GLN A 342 11.52 15.18 -5.74
C GLN A 342 10.82 15.86 -6.93
N CYS A 343 10.07 15.09 -7.72
CA CYS A 343 9.33 15.59 -8.86
C CYS A 343 7.82 15.47 -8.63
N PRO A 344 7.02 16.44 -9.12
CA PRO A 344 5.55 16.33 -9.11
C PRO A 344 5.08 15.07 -9.82
N VAL A 345 4.13 14.35 -9.23
CA VAL A 345 3.56 13.12 -9.82
C VAL A 345 2.61 13.44 -10.96
N THR A 346 1.84 14.53 -10.80
CA THR A 346 0.80 14.90 -11.76
C THR A 346 1.38 15.15 -13.15
N ARG A 347 0.71 14.60 -14.18
CA ARG A 347 1.08 14.70 -15.62
C ARG A 347 2.38 14.01 -16.05
N GLN A 348 2.91 13.06 -15.28
CA GLN A 348 4.14 12.33 -15.65
C GLN A 348 3.93 11.04 -16.45
N THR A 349 2.69 10.62 -16.75
CA THR A 349 2.44 9.37 -17.48
C THR A 349 2.90 9.48 -18.93
N GLN A 350 4.11 9.00 -19.20
CA GLN A 350 4.63 8.81 -20.56
C GLN A 350 4.58 7.33 -20.92
N THR A 351 3.89 6.99 -21.99
CA THR A 351 3.95 5.64 -22.57
C THR A 351 5.00 5.62 -23.68
N ILE A 352 5.82 4.57 -23.69
CA ILE A 352 6.76 4.34 -24.79
C ILE A 352 5.98 3.59 -25.89
N PRO A 353 5.85 4.14 -27.11
CA PRO A 353 5.12 3.47 -28.18
C PRO A 353 5.84 2.17 -28.58
N CYS A 354 5.07 1.10 -28.74
CA CYS A 354 5.60 -0.14 -29.30
C CYS A 354 5.90 0.05 -30.80
N ALA A 355 6.97 -0.59 -31.30
CA ALA A 355 7.24 -0.65 -32.72
C ALA A 355 6.02 -1.21 -33.47
N PRO A 356 5.65 -0.65 -34.64
CA PRO A 356 4.52 -1.13 -35.41
C PRO A 356 4.76 -2.58 -35.84
N LYS A 357 3.85 -3.48 -35.47
CA LYS A 357 3.86 -4.85 -36.02
C LYS A 357 3.45 -4.77 -37.49
N THR A 358 4.27 -5.33 -38.38
CA THR A 358 3.90 -5.50 -39.80
C THR A 358 2.76 -6.50 -39.89
N ILE A 359 1.53 -6.00 -39.99
CA ILE A 359 0.36 -6.84 -40.26
C ILE A 359 0.42 -7.18 -41.74
N LEU A 360 0.66 -8.45 -42.07
CA LEU A 360 0.47 -8.95 -43.43
C LEU A 360 -1.04 -8.90 -43.71
N SER A 361 -1.47 -7.90 -44.48
CA SER A 361 -2.84 -7.79 -44.97
C SER A 361 -3.06 -8.85 -46.05
N GLU A 362 -3.79 -9.91 -45.74
CA GLU A 362 -4.36 -10.79 -46.76
C GLU A 362 -5.70 -10.21 -47.26
N GLU A 363 -5.99 -10.44 -48.54
CA GLU A 363 -7.23 -9.98 -49.16
C GLU A 363 -8.47 -10.62 -48.51
N PRO A 364 -9.60 -9.88 -48.41
CA PRO A 364 -10.80 -10.38 -47.76
C PRO A 364 -11.44 -11.54 -48.54
N GLU A 365 -11.46 -12.73 -47.96
CA GLU A 365 -12.26 -13.84 -48.50
C GLU A 365 -13.72 -13.80 -48.00
N PRO A 366 -14.71 -14.04 -48.87
CA PRO A 366 -16.13 -14.01 -48.50
C PRO A 366 -16.46 -15.04 -47.41
N ASN A 367 -17.46 -14.71 -46.59
CA ASN A 367 -17.94 -15.47 -45.43
C ASN A 367 -18.37 -16.92 -45.79
N SER A 368 -17.40 -17.83 -45.87
CA SER A 368 -17.60 -19.20 -46.33
C SER A 368 -18.20 -20.11 -45.25
N VAL A 369 -18.79 -21.23 -45.66
CA VAL A 369 -19.34 -22.25 -44.75
C VAL A 369 -18.27 -22.72 -43.75
N SER A 370 -17.01 -22.85 -44.19
CA SER A 370 -15.89 -23.22 -43.32
C SER A 370 -15.66 -22.21 -42.19
N VAL A 371 -15.72 -20.91 -42.49
CA VAL A 371 -15.57 -19.85 -41.48
C VAL A 371 -16.68 -19.90 -40.44
N GLN A 372 -17.92 -20.18 -40.85
CA GLN A 372 -19.05 -20.36 -39.92
C GLN A 372 -18.85 -21.56 -39.00
N ILE A 373 -18.35 -22.68 -39.54
CA ILE A 373 -18.01 -23.88 -38.76
C ILE A 373 -16.90 -23.56 -37.75
N TYR A 374 -15.80 -22.93 -38.18
CA TYR A 374 -14.69 -22.57 -37.30
C TYR A 374 -15.14 -21.67 -36.16
N ARG A 375 -15.95 -20.64 -36.46
CA ARG A 375 -16.49 -19.74 -35.43
C ARG A 375 -17.31 -20.50 -34.40
N ARG A 376 -18.14 -21.46 -34.82
CA ARG A 376 -18.93 -22.29 -33.91
C ARG A 376 -18.04 -23.19 -33.05
N VAL A 377 -17.08 -23.88 -33.65
CA VAL A 377 -16.16 -24.79 -32.94
C VAL A 377 -15.31 -24.03 -31.93
N LEU A 378 -14.68 -22.92 -32.33
CA LEU A 378 -13.89 -22.08 -31.43
C LEU A 378 -14.75 -21.49 -30.31
N GLY A 379 -16.00 -21.10 -30.60
CA GLY A 379 -16.96 -20.70 -29.58
C GLY A 379 -17.21 -21.78 -28.53
N CYS A 380 -17.42 -23.03 -28.96
CA CYS A 380 -17.59 -24.17 -28.05
C CYS A 380 -16.33 -24.46 -27.23
N VAL A 381 -15.15 -24.42 -27.84
CA VAL A 381 -13.87 -24.62 -27.13
C VAL A 381 -13.66 -23.53 -26.09
N CYS A 382 -13.83 -22.25 -26.45
CA CYS A 382 -13.67 -21.15 -25.52
C CYS A 382 -14.64 -21.26 -24.34
N LEU A 383 -15.91 -21.61 -24.60
CA LEU A 383 -16.89 -21.81 -23.55
C LEU A 383 -16.51 -22.97 -22.61
N ALA A 384 -16.01 -24.08 -23.16
CA ALA A 384 -15.58 -25.22 -22.35
C ALA A 384 -14.39 -24.85 -21.44
N LEU A 385 -13.39 -24.12 -21.96
CA LEU A 385 -12.24 -23.68 -21.18
C LEU A 385 -12.65 -22.73 -20.04
N LEU A 386 -13.53 -21.75 -20.33
CA LEU A 386 -14.03 -20.81 -19.33
C LEU A 386 -14.84 -21.51 -18.23
N ASN A 387 -15.65 -22.52 -18.59
CA ASN A 387 -16.45 -23.28 -17.62
C ASN A 387 -15.59 -24.17 -16.70
N LEU A 388 -14.39 -24.53 -17.13
CA LEU A 388 -13.46 -25.40 -16.38
C LEU A 388 -12.42 -24.61 -15.57
N GLU A 389 -12.48 -23.28 -15.55
CA GLU A 389 -11.43 -22.44 -14.93
C GLU A 389 -11.15 -22.79 -13.47
N GLU A 390 -12.18 -22.79 -12.63
CA GLU A 390 -11.98 -23.04 -11.18
C GLU A 390 -11.55 -24.49 -10.92
N GLU A 391 -12.16 -25.45 -11.61
CA GLU A 391 -11.80 -26.87 -11.49
C GLU A 391 -10.33 -27.13 -11.89
N LEU A 392 -9.87 -26.54 -13.00
CA LEU A 392 -8.47 -26.67 -13.43
C LEU A 392 -7.51 -25.98 -12.47
N ASN A 393 -7.88 -24.80 -11.93
CA ASN A 393 -7.08 -24.13 -10.90
C ASN A 393 -7.00 -24.97 -9.61
N ASP A 394 -8.09 -25.61 -9.20
CA ASP A 394 -8.12 -26.49 -8.02
C ASP A 394 -7.24 -27.73 -8.19
N LEU A 395 -7.32 -28.39 -9.35
CA LEU A 395 -6.46 -29.53 -9.66
C LEU A 395 -4.98 -29.11 -9.67
N ASP A 396 -4.69 -27.95 -10.25
CA ASP A 396 -3.33 -27.43 -10.35
C ASP A 396 -2.78 -26.97 -9.00
N ARG A 397 -3.60 -26.42 -8.10
CA ARG A 397 -3.19 -26.06 -6.72
C ARG A 397 -2.58 -27.23 -5.94
N ALA A 398 -2.92 -28.48 -6.29
CA ALA A 398 -2.40 -29.66 -5.61
C ALA A 398 -0.92 -29.96 -5.93
N ALA A 399 -0.42 -29.55 -7.11
CA ALA A 399 0.93 -29.93 -7.58
C ALA A 399 1.68 -28.83 -8.37
N GLY A 400 1.03 -27.73 -8.69
CA GLY A 400 1.52 -26.58 -9.45
C GLY A 400 1.27 -25.27 -8.70
N ASP A 401 1.06 -24.19 -9.43
CA ASP A 401 0.87 -22.83 -8.89
C ASP A 401 -0.60 -22.40 -8.81
N GLY A 402 -1.53 -23.24 -9.29
CA GLY A 402 -2.96 -23.06 -9.13
C GLY A 402 -3.55 -22.07 -10.14
N ASP A 403 -2.89 -21.90 -11.29
CA ASP A 403 -3.24 -20.92 -12.31
C ASP A 403 -3.64 -21.52 -13.66
N CYS A 404 -3.55 -22.85 -13.81
CA CYS A 404 -3.78 -23.56 -15.07
C CYS A 404 -5.11 -23.17 -15.74
N GLY A 405 -6.21 -23.16 -15.00
CA GLY A 405 -7.52 -22.77 -15.50
C GLY A 405 -7.56 -21.32 -15.94
N SER A 406 -7.04 -20.40 -15.12
CA SER A 406 -6.96 -18.98 -15.46
C SER A 406 -6.07 -18.73 -16.68
N THR A 407 -5.00 -19.51 -16.86
CA THR A 407 -4.15 -19.52 -18.06
C THR A 407 -4.94 -19.91 -19.32
N HIS A 408 -5.82 -20.93 -19.24
CA HIS A 408 -6.68 -21.33 -20.35
C HIS A 408 -7.84 -20.35 -20.59
N SER A 409 -8.38 -19.70 -19.55
CA SER A 409 -9.36 -18.63 -19.69
C SER A 409 -8.78 -17.42 -20.44
N ARG A 410 -7.53 -17.02 -20.16
CA ARG A 410 -6.83 -15.98 -20.94
C ARG A 410 -6.76 -16.33 -22.43
N ALA A 411 -6.44 -17.58 -22.76
CA ALA A 411 -6.46 -18.06 -24.14
C ALA A 411 -7.85 -17.99 -24.77
N ALA A 412 -8.88 -18.42 -24.05
CA ALA A 412 -10.27 -18.38 -24.52
C ALA A 412 -10.73 -16.94 -24.82
N TYR A 413 -10.48 -16.00 -23.90
CA TYR A 413 -10.79 -14.58 -24.12
C TYR A 413 -10.01 -14.01 -25.31
N ALA A 414 -8.71 -14.31 -25.43
CA ALA A 414 -7.89 -13.87 -26.55
C ALA A 414 -8.40 -14.37 -27.91
N ILE A 415 -8.83 -15.63 -27.99
CA ILE A 415 -9.43 -16.20 -29.20
C ILE A 415 -10.78 -15.53 -29.50
N GLN A 416 -11.63 -15.33 -28.49
CA GLN A 416 -12.91 -14.65 -28.65
C GLN A 416 -12.74 -13.22 -29.18
N ASP A 417 -11.78 -12.47 -28.66
CA ASP A 417 -11.51 -11.10 -29.11
C ASP A 417 -10.87 -11.08 -30.50
N TRP A 418 -9.95 -12.00 -30.79
CA TRP A 418 -9.41 -12.18 -32.14
C TRP A 418 -10.51 -12.47 -33.17
N MET A 419 -11.49 -13.34 -32.86
CA MET A 419 -12.62 -13.63 -33.74
C MET A 419 -13.58 -12.45 -33.97
N LYS A 420 -13.55 -11.43 -33.10
CA LYS A 420 -14.31 -10.17 -33.25
C LYS A 420 -13.54 -9.13 -34.06
N LEU A 421 -12.22 -9.05 -33.85
CA LEU A 421 -11.37 -7.99 -34.38
C LEU A 421 -10.69 -8.33 -35.70
N GLN A 422 -10.50 -9.61 -36.00
CA GLN A 422 -9.77 -10.09 -37.17
C GLN A 422 -10.64 -11.01 -38.03
N GLN A 423 -10.31 -11.09 -39.32
CA GLN A 423 -10.96 -12.03 -40.22
C GLN A 423 -10.41 -13.43 -39.98
N ILE A 424 -11.31 -14.40 -39.75
CA ILE A 424 -10.95 -15.80 -39.56
C ILE A 424 -10.53 -16.38 -40.93
N PRO A 425 -9.31 -16.94 -41.07
CA PRO A 425 -8.89 -17.56 -42.32
C PRO A 425 -9.80 -18.72 -42.72
N SER A 426 -10.17 -18.79 -44.00
CA SER A 426 -10.98 -19.89 -44.57
C SER A 426 -10.18 -21.20 -44.65
N HIS A 427 -8.87 -21.11 -44.87
CA HIS A 427 -7.97 -22.24 -44.98
C HIS A 427 -7.50 -22.75 -43.59
N PRO A 428 -7.65 -24.05 -43.27
CA PRO A 428 -7.41 -24.56 -41.92
C PRO A 428 -5.95 -24.43 -41.45
N ALA A 429 -4.97 -24.61 -42.34
CA ALA A 429 -3.56 -24.37 -41.97
C ALA A 429 -3.30 -22.91 -41.53
N LYS A 430 -3.90 -21.94 -42.25
CA LYS A 430 -3.78 -20.52 -41.89
C LYS A 430 -4.49 -20.21 -40.58
N LEU A 431 -5.65 -20.83 -40.33
CA LEU A 431 -6.35 -20.74 -39.06
C LEU A 431 -5.48 -21.20 -37.89
N LEU A 432 -4.84 -22.38 -37.99
CA LEU A 432 -4.01 -22.90 -36.90
C LEU A 432 -2.77 -22.03 -36.65
N ILE A 433 -2.16 -21.47 -37.70
CA ILE A 433 -1.05 -20.50 -37.55
C ILE A 433 -1.52 -19.19 -36.89
N ALA A 434 -2.68 -18.67 -37.28
CA ALA A 434 -3.23 -17.48 -36.64
C ALA A 434 -3.53 -17.72 -35.16
N LEU A 435 -4.13 -18.86 -34.81
CA LEU A 435 -4.38 -19.24 -33.42
C LEU A 435 -3.07 -19.46 -32.65
N SER A 436 -2.03 -20.04 -33.28
CA SER A 436 -0.74 -20.25 -32.61
C SER A 436 -0.08 -18.94 -32.21
N GLN A 437 -0.23 -17.89 -33.02
CA GLN A 437 0.23 -16.54 -32.69
C GLN A 437 -0.60 -15.90 -31.57
N VAL A 438 -1.94 -16.03 -31.62
CA VAL A 438 -2.82 -15.51 -30.57
C VAL A 438 -2.46 -16.12 -29.21
N LEU A 439 -2.29 -17.44 -29.16
CA LEU A 439 -1.94 -18.13 -27.91
C LEU A 439 -0.53 -17.77 -27.43
N LEU A 440 0.45 -17.72 -28.33
CA LEU A 440 1.82 -17.33 -27.97
C LEU A 440 1.87 -15.94 -27.33
N GLU A 441 1.10 -15.00 -27.88
CA GLU A 441 1.11 -13.61 -27.42
C GLU A 441 0.28 -13.37 -26.16
N LYS A 442 -0.81 -14.13 -25.95
CA LYS A 442 -1.84 -13.79 -24.95
C LYS A 442 -2.02 -14.79 -23.83
N MET A 443 -1.65 -16.06 -24.01
CA MET A 443 -1.84 -17.10 -23.00
C MET A 443 -0.78 -17.00 -21.89
N GLY A 444 0.47 -16.73 -22.28
CA GLY A 444 1.62 -16.69 -21.38
C GLY A 444 2.08 -18.08 -20.89
N GLY A 445 3.17 -18.12 -20.13
CA GLY A 445 3.68 -19.33 -19.49
C GLY A 445 4.15 -20.43 -20.45
N THR A 446 4.40 -21.63 -19.89
CA THR A 446 4.76 -22.83 -20.66
C THR A 446 3.61 -23.27 -21.56
N SER A 447 2.37 -23.17 -21.10
CA SER A 447 1.17 -23.52 -21.86
C SER A 447 1.06 -22.73 -23.17
N GLY A 448 1.26 -21.42 -23.15
CA GLY A 448 1.23 -20.60 -24.37
C GLY A 448 2.26 -21.03 -25.41
N ALA A 449 3.49 -21.34 -24.97
CA ALA A 449 4.54 -21.85 -25.85
C ALA A 449 4.20 -23.24 -26.41
N LEU A 450 3.72 -24.16 -25.57
CA LEU A 450 3.38 -25.53 -25.96
C LEU A 450 2.20 -25.58 -26.93
N TYR A 451 1.12 -24.84 -26.67
CA TYR A 451 -0.03 -24.80 -27.59
C TYR A 451 0.30 -24.04 -28.88
N SER A 452 1.14 -23.00 -28.83
CA SER A 452 1.64 -22.37 -30.06
C SER A 452 2.46 -23.35 -30.90
N LEU A 453 3.35 -24.11 -30.28
CA LEU A 453 4.14 -25.14 -30.94
C LEU A 453 3.25 -26.24 -31.54
N PHE A 454 2.26 -26.71 -30.78
CA PHE A 454 1.25 -27.68 -31.22
C PHE A 454 0.54 -27.21 -32.48
N LEU A 455 -0.06 -26.02 -32.44
CA LEU A 455 -0.87 -25.50 -33.55
C LEU A 455 -0.01 -25.18 -34.78
N THR A 456 1.22 -24.70 -34.56
CA THR A 456 2.18 -24.44 -35.65
C THR A 456 2.59 -25.74 -36.36
N ALA A 457 2.83 -26.82 -35.61
CA ALA A 457 3.14 -28.12 -36.20
C ALA A 457 1.91 -28.75 -36.88
N ALA A 458 0.74 -28.66 -36.23
CA ALA A 458 -0.53 -29.15 -36.76
C ALA A 458 -0.96 -28.44 -38.05
N ALA A 459 -0.51 -27.22 -38.30
CA ALA A 459 -0.78 -26.52 -39.55
C ALA A 459 -0.13 -27.17 -40.78
N ARG A 460 0.99 -27.91 -40.62
CA ARG A 460 1.80 -28.41 -41.74
C ARG A 460 1.06 -29.45 -42.61
N PRO A 461 0.44 -30.52 -42.05
CA PRO A 461 -0.29 -31.49 -42.86
C PRO A 461 -1.50 -30.89 -43.58
N LEU A 462 -2.02 -29.77 -43.06
CA LEU A 462 -3.19 -29.08 -43.61
C LEU A 462 -2.86 -28.11 -44.74
N GLN A 463 -1.58 -27.94 -45.11
CA GLN A 463 -1.18 -27.04 -46.21
C GLN A 463 -1.58 -27.57 -47.59
N SER A 464 -1.59 -28.89 -47.77
CA SER A 464 -1.86 -29.55 -49.06
C SER A 464 -3.22 -30.23 -49.14
N GLU A 465 -3.76 -30.71 -48.01
CA GLU A 465 -5.03 -31.46 -47.96
C GLU A 465 -5.87 -31.03 -46.75
N CYS A 466 -7.19 -31.03 -46.89
CA CYS A 466 -8.13 -30.59 -45.84
C CYS A 466 -9.13 -31.69 -45.40
N GLY A 467 -8.89 -32.95 -45.78
CA GLY A 467 -9.76 -34.09 -45.44
C GLY A 467 -9.59 -34.58 -44.00
N SER A 468 -10.41 -35.54 -43.58
CA SER A 468 -10.37 -36.12 -42.22
C SER A 468 -9.02 -36.75 -41.87
N ALA A 469 -8.37 -37.42 -42.82
CA ALA A 469 -7.03 -37.99 -42.64
C ALA A 469 -5.96 -36.92 -42.39
N ALA A 470 -6.04 -35.78 -43.09
CA ALA A 470 -5.13 -34.65 -42.90
C ALA A 470 -5.30 -34.01 -41.52
N TRP A 471 -6.54 -33.88 -41.02
CA TRP A 471 -6.81 -33.40 -39.66
C TRP A 471 -6.30 -34.36 -38.57
N ALA A 472 -6.40 -35.67 -38.77
CA ALA A 472 -5.80 -36.65 -37.85
C ALA A 472 -4.27 -36.50 -37.81
N SER A 473 -3.64 -36.42 -38.99
CA SER A 473 -2.19 -36.17 -39.12
C SER A 473 -1.75 -34.86 -38.48
N ALA A 474 -2.57 -33.80 -38.62
CA ALA A 474 -2.33 -32.51 -37.96
C ALA A 474 -2.27 -32.64 -36.43
N MET A 475 -3.21 -33.35 -35.82
CA MET A 475 -3.20 -33.57 -34.37
C MET A 475 -1.97 -34.36 -33.95
N ASP A 476 -1.60 -35.42 -34.68
CA ASP A 476 -0.41 -36.22 -34.37
C ASP A 476 0.88 -35.40 -34.44
N GLU A 477 1.06 -34.57 -35.48
CA GLU A 477 2.23 -33.70 -35.60
C GLU A 477 2.28 -32.64 -34.50
N GLY A 478 1.13 -32.08 -34.11
CA GLY A 478 1.02 -31.19 -32.95
C GLY A 478 1.48 -31.88 -31.66
N ILE A 479 0.97 -33.08 -31.38
CA ILE A 479 1.34 -33.86 -30.18
C ILE A 479 2.83 -34.20 -30.19
N LYS A 480 3.36 -34.64 -31.33
CA LYS A 480 4.81 -34.95 -31.47
C LYS A 480 5.66 -33.72 -31.23
N ALA A 481 5.23 -32.54 -31.68
CA ALA A 481 5.96 -31.31 -31.47
C ALA A 481 6.00 -30.90 -30.00
N MET A 482 4.89 -31.01 -29.27
CA MET A 482 4.87 -30.74 -27.82
C MET A 482 5.73 -31.71 -26.99
N LYS A 483 5.90 -32.96 -27.46
CA LYS A 483 6.68 -34.00 -26.76
C LYS A 483 8.20 -33.89 -26.95
N ARG A 484 8.64 -33.15 -27.97
CA ARG A 484 10.06 -32.89 -28.24
C ARG A 484 10.52 -31.71 -27.41
#